data_AF-A0A2J4YL90-F1
#
_entry.id   AF-A0A2J4YL90-F1
#
_cell.length_a   1.000
_cell.length_b   1.000
_cell.length_c   1.000
_cell.angle_alpha   90.00
_cell.angle_beta   90.00
_cell.angle_gamma   90.00
#
_symmetry.space_group_name_H-M   'P 1'
#
loop_
_entity.id
_entity.type
_entity.pdbx_description
1 polymer ?
#
loop_
_entity_poly.entity_id
_entity_poly.type
_entity_poly.pdbx_seq_one_letter_code
_entity_poly.pdbx_strand_id
1 'polypeptide(L)' 'MLVAAGQFAVTPDWTQNAQTCVSMMRQASERGAALLVLPEALLARDDSDADLSVKSAQRLDGGFLRLLLA' A
#
# COMPACT_ATOMS: atom_id res chain seq x y z
N MET A 1 6.14 15.31 16.95
CA MET A 1 6.25 14.22 15.95
C MET A 1 5.15 14.43 14.92
N LEU A 2 5.49 14.57 13.65
CA LEU A 2 4.50 14.73 12.57
C LEU A 2 4.08 13.34 12.06
N VAL A 3 2.79 13.11 11.91
CA VAL A 3 2.22 11.86 11.38
C VAL A 3 1.38 12.21 10.15
N ALA A 4 1.60 11.49 9.06
CA ALA A 4 0.81 11.59 7.83
C ALA A 4 -0.26 10.49 7.79
N ALA A 5 -1.47 10.84 7.38
CA ALA A 5 -2.52 9.89 7.05
C ALA A 5 -2.77 9.93 5.54
N GLY A 6 -2.58 8.79 4.87
CA GLY A 6 -2.76 8.69 3.43
C GLY A 6 -4.18 8.31 3.05
N GLN A 7 -4.78 9.04 2.11
CA GLN A 7 -5.96 8.57 1.39
C GLN A 7 -5.51 7.73 0.20
N PHE A 8 -6.08 6.54 0.05
CA PHE A 8 -5.61 5.56 -0.92
C PHE A 8 -6.79 4.99 -1.70
N ALA A 9 -6.69 4.99 -3.03
CA ALA A 9 -7.63 4.32 -3.91
C ALA A 9 -7.01 2.99 -4.37
N VAL A 10 -7.41 1.89 -3.74
CA VAL A 10 -6.90 0.56 -4.05
C VAL A 10 -7.35 0.09 -5.42
N THR A 11 -6.45 -0.59 -6.13
CA THR A 11 -6.71 -1.19 -7.44
C THR A 11 -6.60 -2.72 -7.39
N PRO A 12 -6.98 -3.44 -8.46
CA PRO A 12 -6.80 -4.89 -8.53
C PRO A 12 -5.33 -5.34 -8.69
N ASP A 13 -4.42 -4.46 -9.11
CA ASP A 13 -3.00 -4.79 -9.30
C ASP A 13 -2.16 -4.43 -8.07
N TRP A 14 -1.68 -5.46 -7.38
CA TRP A 14 -0.84 -5.28 -6.20
C TRP A 14 0.45 -4.52 -6.48
N THR A 15 0.99 -4.61 -7.70
CA THR A 15 2.25 -3.94 -8.07
C THR A 15 2.04 -2.44 -8.13
N GLN A 16 0.94 -2.00 -8.75
CA GLN A 16 0.53 -0.60 -8.80
C GLN A 16 0.24 -0.04 -7.40
N ASN A 17 -0.44 -0.82 -6.56
CA ASN A 17 -0.71 -0.43 -5.18
C ASN A 17 0.59 -0.27 -4.37
N ALA A 18 1.54 -1.20 -4.50
CA ALA A 18 2.83 -1.14 -3.82
C ALA A 18 3.65 0.09 -4.26
N GLN A 19 3.70 0.38 -5.56
CA GLN A 19 4.36 1.59 -6.09
C GLN A 19 3.72 2.88 -5.56
N THR A 20 2.40 2.89 -5.41
CA THR A 20 1.67 4.02 -4.83
C THR A 20 2.05 4.20 -3.35
N CYS A 21 2.15 3.13 -2.57
CA CYS A 21 2.63 3.17 -1.19
C CYS A 21 4.04 3.76 -1.10
N VAL A 22 4.98 3.30 -1.93
CA VAL A 22 6.35 3.83 -1.98
C VAL A 22 6.37 5.33 -2.32
N SER A 23 5.56 5.76 -3.28
CA SER A 23 5.43 7.18 -3.62
C SER A 23 4.90 8.01 -2.43
N MET A 24 3.93 7.50 -1.69
CA MET A 24 3.39 8.17 -0.50
C MET A 24 4.40 8.19 0.66
N MET A 25 5.17 7.12 0.85
CA MET A 25 6.25 7.05 1.85
C MET A 25 7.29 8.15 1.58
N ARG A 26 7.71 8.30 0.31
CA ARG A 26 8.63 9.38 -0.11
C ARG A 26 8.03 10.75 0.18
N GLN A 27 6.79 11.00 -0.22
CA GLN A 27 6.12 12.30 0.02
C GLN A 27 5.98 12.63 1.51
N ALA A 28 5.69 11.62 2.35
CA ALA A 28 5.61 11.81 3.80
C ALA A 28 6.98 12.16 4.40
N SER A 29 8.03 11.46 3.96
CA SER A 29 9.41 11.74 4.37
C SER A 29 9.87 13.14 3.97
N GLU A 30 9.64 13.54 2.71
CA GLU A 30 9.97 14.88 2.19
C GLU A 30 9.27 16.01 2.96
N ARG A 31 8.09 15.73 3.54
CA ARG A 31 7.33 16.68 4.37
C ARG A 31 7.68 16.60 5.86
N GLY A 32 8.66 15.80 6.24
CA GLY A 32 9.13 15.66 7.63
C GLY A 32 8.22 14.82 8.53
N ALA A 33 7.36 13.97 7.97
CA ALA A 33 6.57 13.03 8.77
C ALA A 33 7.45 11.88 9.27
N ALA A 34 7.28 11.53 10.55
CA ALA A 34 7.96 10.40 11.18
C ALA A 34 7.23 9.07 11.00
N LEU A 35 5.93 9.12 10.65
CA LEU A 35 5.08 7.97 10.42
C LEU A 35 4.05 8.29 9.33
N LEU A 36 3.88 7.37 8.38
CA LEU A 36 2.77 7.35 7.44
C LEU A 36 1.82 6.21 7.83
N VAL A 37 0.55 6.54 8.02
CA VAL A 37 -0.53 5.57 8.25
C VAL A 37 -1.37 5.48 6.97
N LEU A 38 -1.54 4.27 6.45
CA LEU A 38 -2.36 3.97 5.28
C LEU A 38 -3.60 3.14 5.71
N PRO A 39 -4.70 3.17 4.94
CA PRO A 39 -5.88 2.39 5.25
C PRO A 39 -5.64 0.88 5.10
N GLU A 40 -6.56 0.07 5.58
CA GLU A 40 -6.54 -1.38 5.41
C GLU A 40 -6.82 -1.80 3.96
N ALA A 41 -6.50 -3.06 3.62
CA ALA A 41 -6.84 -3.71 2.35
C ALA A 41 -6.17 -3.10 1.10
N LEU A 42 -4.91 -2.65 1.24
CA LEU A 42 -4.12 -2.04 0.16
C LEU A 42 -3.59 -3.02 -0.88
N LEU A 43 -3.58 -4.32 -0.56
CA LEU A 43 -2.90 -5.32 -1.38
C LEU A 43 -3.51 -5.39 -2.78
N ALA A 44 -4.80 -5.72 -2.84
CA ALA A 44 -5.59 -5.66 -4.06
C ALA A 44 -7.08 -5.71 -3.69
N ARG A 45 -7.91 -4.97 -4.41
CA ARG A 45 -9.36 -4.98 -4.24
C ARG A 45 -10.04 -4.66 -5.56
N ASP A 46 -11.15 -5.32 -5.81
CA ASP A 46 -12.03 -5.09 -6.95
C ASP A 46 -13.47 -5.29 -6.46
N ASP A 47 -14.35 -4.31 -6.67
CA ASP A 47 -15.74 -4.41 -6.25
C ASP A 47 -16.53 -5.43 -7.10
N SER A 48 -15.99 -5.86 -8.25
CA SER A 48 -16.55 -6.91 -9.10
C SER A 48 -16.05 -8.33 -8.78
N ASP A 49 -15.01 -8.47 -7.94
CA ASP A 49 -14.46 -9.75 -7.49
C ASP A 49 -14.28 -9.75 -5.96
N ALA A 50 -15.33 -10.22 -5.26
CA ALA A 50 -15.34 -10.29 -3.79
C ALA A 50 -14.22 -11.17 -3.21
N ASP A 51 -13.69 -12.12 -3.98
CA ASP A 51 -12.64 -13.04 -3.55
C ASP A 51 -11.22 -12.53 -3.87
N LEU A 52 -11.09 -11.38 -4.54
CA LEU A 52 -9.78 -10.89 -4.98
C LEU A 52 -8.80 -10.76 -3.82
N SER A 53 -9.26 -10.31 -2.65
CA SER A 53 -8.43 -10.20 -1.45
C SER A 53 -7.74 -11.52 -1.07
N VAL A 54 -8.46 -12.65 -1.20
CA VAL A 54 -7.95 -14.00 -0.91
C VAL A 54 -7.05 -14.48 -2.03
N LYS A 55 -7.46 -14.29 -3.29
CA LYS A 55 -6.68 -14.70 -4.48
C LYS A 55 -5.35 -13.95 -4.58
N SER A 56 -5.32 -12.71 -4.12
CA SER A 56 -4.13 -11.84 -4.12
C SER A 56 -3.25 -12.03 -2.89
N ALA A 57 -3.60 -12.93 -1.96
CA ALA A 57 -2.84 -13.14 -0.74
C ALA A 57 -1.36 -13.43 -1.05
N GLN A 58 -0.47 -12.74 -0.34
CA GLN A 58 0.96 -12.91 -0.47
C GLN A 58 1.57 -13.28 0.87
N ARG A 59 2.72 -13.96 0.82
CA ARG A 59 3.56 -14.17 2.01
C ARG A 59 4.06 -12.83 2.53
N LEU A 60 4.43 -12.78 3.81
CA LEU A 60 5.01 -11.58 4.43
C LEU A 60 6.36 -11.18 3.82
N ASP A 61 7.04 -12.10 3.16
CA ASP A 61 8.26 -11.87 2.39
C ASP A 61 7.98 -11.83 0.87
N GLY A 62 6.73 -11.62 0.48
CA GLY A 62 6.26 -11.58 -0.91
C GLY A 62 6.56 -10.26 -1.64
N GLY A 63 6.11 -10.18 -2.90
CA GLY A 63 6.42 -9.08 -3.80
C GLY A 63 5.98 -7.71 -3.28
N PHE A 64 4.78 -7.62 -2.71
CA PHE A 64 4.25 -6.35 -2.19
C PHE A 64 5.17 -5.75 -1.12
N LEU A 65 5.48 -6.51 -0.07
CA LEU A 65 6.34 -6.02 1.02
C LEU A 65 7.80 -5.84 0.58
N ARG A 66 8.31 -6.66 -0.33
CA ARG A 66 9.66 -6.44 -0.89
C ARG A 66 9.80 -5.10 -1.59
N LEU A 67 8.77 -4.62 -2.30
CA LEU A 67 8.80 -3.30 -2.93
C LEU A 67 8.73 -2.16 -1.92
N LEU A 68 8.00 -2.33 -0.81
CA LEU A 68 7.91 -1.31 0.24
C LEU A 68 9.20 -1.20 1.08
N LEU A 69 9.98 -2.28 1.16
CA LEU A 69 11.22 -2.35 1.94
C LEU A 69 12.48 -2.07 1.10
N ALA A 70 12.34 -1.83 -0.20
CA ALA A 70 13.43 -1.53 -1.12
C ALA A 70 13.90 -0.07 -0.98
#